data_AF-A0A1J3I1M7-F1
#
_entry.id   AF-A0A1J3I1M7-F1
#
_cell.length_a   1.000
_cell.length_b   1.000
_cell.length_c   1.000
_cell.angle_alpha   90.00
_cell.angle_beta   90.00
_cell.angle_gamma   90.00
#
_symmetry.space_group_name_H-M   'P 1'
#
loop_
_entity.id
_entity.type
_entity.pdbx_description
1 polymer ?
#
loop_
_entity_poly.entity_id
_entity_poly.type
_entity_poly.pdbx_seq_one_letter_code
_entity_poly.pdbx_strand_id
1 'polypeptide(L)'
;KGGEVGRARNVYERATEKLSDDEEAEILFVAFAEFEEGCKEVERARSIYKFALDRVPKGRAEDLYSKFVAFEKQFGDKEGIEDAI
;
A
#
# COMPACT_ATOMS: atom_id res chain seq x y z
N LYS A 1 5.25 18.91 13.28
CA LYS A 1 4.16 18.62 12.32
C LYS A 1 4.28 17.14 11.95
N GLY A 2 3.62 16.26 12.70
CA GLY A 2 3.65 14.79 12.47
C GLY A 2 2.34 14.10 12.87
N GLY A 3 1.35 14.86 13.35
CA GLY A 3 0.06 14.32 13.76
C GLY A 3 -0.90 14.02 12.59
N GLU A 4 -0.59 14.51 11.39
CA GLU A 4 -1.43 14.30 10.20
C GLU A 4 -1.28 12.88 9.65
N VAL A 5 -0.05 12.32 9.69
CA VAL A 5 0.22 10.94 9.25
C VAL A 5 -0.50 9.92 10.13
N GLY A 6 -0.41 10.07 11.45
CA GLY A 6 -1.08 9.16 12.39
C GLY A 6 -2.62 9.21 12.26
N ARG A 7 -3.19 10.37 11.90
CA ARG A 7 -4.63 10.50 11.65
C ARG A 7 -5.05 9.86 10.34
N ALA A 8 -4.31 10.12 9.25
CA ALA A 8 -4.58 9.49 7.96
C ALA A 8 -4.47 7.96 8.05
N ARG A 9 -3.45 7.45 8.74
CA ARG A 9 -3.29 6.01 9.01
C ARG A 9 -4.49 5.42 9.74
N ASN A 10 -4.98 6.07 10.81
CA ASN A 10 -6.15 5.60 11.52
C ASN A 10 -7.42 5.53 10.64
N VAL A 11 -7.57 6.47 9.70
CA VAL A 11 -8.67 6.47 8.73
C VAL A 11 -8.51 5.30 7.77
N TYR A 12 -7.31 5.08 7.22
CA TYR A 12 -7.04 3.96 6.33
C TYR A 12 -7.21 2.61 7.02
N GLU A 13 -6.67 2.41 8.22
CA GLU A 13 -6.84 1.17 8.99
C GLU A 13 -8.33 0.85 9.20
N ARG A 14 -9.11 1.83 9.66
CA ARG A 14 -10.56 1.66 9.83
C ARG A 14 -11.30 1.40 8.53
N ALA A 15 -10.88 2.03 7.45
CA ALA A 15 -11.45 1.80 6.14
C ALA A 15 -11.11 0.39 5.66
N THR A 16 -9.88 -0.11 5.89
CA THR A 16 -9.47 -1.46 5.50
C THR A 16 -10.17 -2.54 6.32
N GLU A 17 -10.48 -2.29 7.60
CA GLU A 17 -11.29 -3.20 8.42
C GLU A 17 -12.77 -3.24 7.98
N LYS A 18 -13.31 -2.12 7.47
CA LYS A 18 -14.73 -2.03 7.09
C LYS A 18 -14.99 -2.45 5.65
N LEU A 19 -14.08 -2.10 4.76
CA LEU A 19 -14.18 -2.32 3.32
C LEU A 19 -13.40 -3.55 2.88
N SER A 20 -12.87 -4.37 3.80
CA SER A 20 -12.12 -5.59 3.47
C SER A 20 -12.88 -6.56 2.57
N ASP A 21 -14.20 -6.57 2.70
CA ASP A 21 -15.12 -7.46 1.99
C ASP A 21 -15.87 -6.75 0.85
N ASP A 22 -15.58 -5.46 0.64
CA ASP A 22 -16.24 -4.64 -0.35
C ASP A 22 -15.53 -4.74 -1.71
N GLU A 23 -16.27 -4.47 -2.78
CA GLU A 23 -15.74 -4.54 -4.13
C GLU A 23 -14.69 -3.45 -4.39
N GLU A 24 -14.82 -2.34 -3.67
CA GLU A 24 -13.95 -1.17 -3.74
C GLU A 24 -12.71 -1.27 -2.82
N ALA A 25 -12.51 -2.41 -2.14
CA ALA A 25 -11.35 -2.63 -1.25
C ALA A 25 -10.02 -2.40 -1.98
N GLU A 26 -9.94 -2.81 -3.25
CA GLU A 26 -8.75 -2.66 -4.08
C GLU A 26 -8.31 -1.20 -4.22
N ILE A 27 -9.26 -0.28 -4.41
CA ILE A 27 -9.00 1.15 -4.58
C ILE A 27 -8.46 1.73 -3.26
N LEU A 28 -9.06 1.32 -2.14
CA LEU A 28 -8.62 1.74 -0.83
C LEU A 28 -7.19 1.29 -0.53
N PHE A 29 -6.85 0.04 -0.82
CA PHE A 29 -5.51 -0.48 -0.58
C PHE A 29 -4.46 0.24 -1.43
N VAL A 30 -4.75 0.51 -2.71
CA VAL A 30 -3.86 1.29 -3.57
C VAL A 30 -3.65 2.69 -3.01
N ALA A 31 -4.73 3.39 -2.65
CA ALA A 31 -4.64 4.74 -2.08
C ALA A 31 -3.84 4.75 -0.75
N PHE A 32 -3.99 3.70 0.07
CA PHE A 32 -3.23 3.57 1.30
C PHE A 32 -1.74 3.30 1.05
N ALA A 33 -1.42 2.45 0.07
CA ALA A 33 -0.04 2.22 -0.32
C ALA A 33 0.62 3.50 -0.86
N GLU A 34 -0.04 4.23 -1.76
CA GLU A 34 0.44 5.52 -2.28
C GLU A 34 0.64 6.56 -1.17
N PHE A 35 -0.21 6.53 -0.13
CA PHE A 35 -0.06 7.38 1.03
C PHE A 35 1.21 7.05 1.84
N GLU A 36 1.47 5.77 2.12
CA GLU A 36 2.69 5.34 2.84
C GLU A 36 3.94 5.58 1.97
N GLU A 37 3.85 5.42 0.64
CA GLU A 37 4.89 5.82 -0.32
C GLU A 37 5.26 7.31 -0.18
N GLY A 38 4.24 8.20 -0.12
CA GLY A 38 4.42 9.62 0.10
C GLY A 38 5.02 9.96 1.48
N CYS A 39 4.81 9.10 2.47
CA CYS A 39 5.42 9.20 3.80
C CYS A 39 6.85 8.64 3.86
N LYS A 40 7.37 8.10 2.75
CA LYS A 40 8.63 7.34 2.65
C LYS A 40 8.64 6.03 3.47
N GLU A 41 7.47 5.50 3.82
CA GLU A 41 7.30 4.24 4.55
C GLU A 41 7.09 3.09 3.55
N VAL A 42 8.11 2.83 2.74
CA VAL A 42 8.04 1.87 1.61
C VAL A 42 7.70 0.46 2.08
N GLU A 43 8.29 -0.01 3.19
CA GLU A 43 8.00 -1.35 3.74
C GLU A 43 6.52 -1.52 4.11
N ARG A 44 5.87 -0.45 4.57
CA ARG A 44 4.44 -0.46 4.89
C ARG A 44 3.60 -0.47 3.62
N ALA A 45 3.94 0.35 2.63
CA ALA A 45 3.30 0.32 1.32
C ALA A 45 3.37 -1.09 0.69
N ARG A 46 4.55 -1.74 0.73
CA ARG A 46 4.76 -3.12 0.27
C ARG A 46 3.83 -4.11 0.98
N SER A 47 3.72 -3.99 2.30
CA SER A 47 2.84 -4.84 3.11
C SER A 47 1.37 -4.68 2.71
N ILE A 48 0.93 -3.45 2.44
CA ILE A 48 -0.43 -3.14 1.99
C ILE A 48 -0.70 -3.75 0.61
N TYR A 49 0.21 -3.59 -0.36
CA TYR A 49 0.06 -4.21 -1.68
C TYR A 49 -0.05 -5.73 -1.60
N LYS A 50 0.79 -6.39 -0.79
CA LYS A 50 0.72 -7.85 -0.57
C LYS A 50 -0.61 -8.26 0.06
N PHE A 51 -1.07 -7.51 1.06
CA PHE A 51 -2.34 -7.76 1.73
C PHE A 51 -3.55 -7.61 0.81
N ALA A 52 -3.47 -6.66 -0.12
CA ALA A 52 -4.48 -6.46 -1.15
C ALA A 52 -4.45 -7.59 -2.19
N LEU A 53 -3.27 -8.04 -2.62
CA LEU A 53 -3.13 -9.16 -3.57
C LEU A 53 -3.64 -10.50 -3.00
N ASP A 54 -3.59 -10.68 -1.69
CA ASP A 54 -4.11 -11.87 -1.00
C ASP A 54 -5.65 -11.88 -0.93
N ARG A 55 -6.27 -10.70 -0.84
CA ARG A 55 -7.73 -10.54 -0.77
C ARG A 55 -8.41 -10.41 -2.12
N VAL A 56 -7.79 -9.66 -3.03
CA VAL A 56 -8.37 -9.39 -4.34
C VAL A 56 -8.26 -10.64 -5.20
N PRO A 57 -9.37 -11.15 -5.77
CA PRO A 57 -9.35 -12.33 -6.60
C PRO A 57 -8.47 -12.11 -7.84
N LYS A 58 -7.79 -13.16 -8.30
CA LYS A 58 -6.81 -13.10 -9.40
C LYS A 58 -7.30 -12.37 -10.67
N GLY A 59 -8.59 -12.45 -10.97
CA GLY A 59 -9.19 -11.77 -12.13
C GLY A 59 -9.22 -10.24 -12.05
N ARG A 60 -9.10 -9.65 -10.85
CA ARG A 60 -8.95 -8.19 -10.64
C ARG A 60 -7.59 -7.80 -10.11
N ALA A 61 -6.89 -8.77 -9.51
CA ALA A 61 -5.54 -8.56 -9.01
C ALA A 61 -4.52 -8.27 -10.13
N GLU A 62 -4.82 -8.46 -11.41
CA GLU A 62 -3.89 -8.11 -12.51
C GLU A 62 -3.50 -6.61 -12.50
N ASP A 63 -4.47 -5.71 -12.32
CA ASP A 63 -4.18 -4.27 -12.27
C ASP A 63 -3.38 -3.91 -11.01
N LEU A 64 -3.81 -4.45 -9.86
CA LEU A 64 -3.13 -4.31 -8.58
C LEU A 64 -1.69 -4.84 -8.63
N TYR A 65 -1.48 -5.99 -9.27
CA TYR A 65 -0.17 -6.62 -9.43
C TYR A 65 0.72 -5.79 -10.34
N SER A 66 0.18 -5.25 -11.43
CA SER A 66 0.91 -4.33 -12.31
C SER A 66 1.38 -3.09 -11.53
N LYS A 67 0.53 -2.50 -10.69
CA LYS A 67 0.90 -1.39 -9.79
C LYS A 67 1.96 -1.79 -8.78
N PHE A 68 1.80 -2.95 -8.12
CA PHE A 68 2.78 -3.47 -7.18
C PHE A 68 4.16 -3.71 -7.82
N VAL A 69 4.20 -4.26 -9.04
CA VAL A 69 5.46 -4.45 -9.78
C VAL A 69 6.09 -3.12 -10.17
N ALA A 70 5.30 -2.11 -10.55
CA ALA A 70 5.81 -0.77 -10.82
C ALA A 70 6.39 -0.11 -9.55
N PHE A 71 5.70 -0.27 -8.41
CA PHE A 71 6.17 0.14 -7.09
C PHE A 71 7.50 -0.55 -6.73
N GLU A 72 7.58 -1.88 -6.82
CA GLU A 72 8.82 -2.62 -6.50
C GLU A 72 9.99 -2.20 -7.40
N LYS A 73 9.75 -1.88 -8.67
CA LYS A 73 10.79 -1.35 -9.57
C LYS A 73 11.26 0.05 -9.16
N GLN A 74 10.38 0.88 -8.63
CA GLN A 74 10.70 2.26 -8.28
C GLN A 74 11.36 2.36 -6.89
N PHE A 75 10.96 1.49 -5.96
CA PHE A 75 11.37 1.55 -4.56
C PHE A 75 12.28 0.41 -4.12
N GLY A 76 12.18 -0.79 -4.72
CA GLY A 76 13.06 -1.92 -4.43
C GLY A 76 14.53 -1.66 -4.78
N ASP A 77 14.79 -0.82 -5.79
CA ASP A 77 16.15 -0.36 -6.12
C ASP A 77 16.69 0.69 -5.12
N LYS A 78 15.81 1.39 -4.40
CA LYS A 78 16.16 2.47 -3.45
C LYS A 78 16.34 1.98 -2.01
N GLU A 79 15.53 1.02 -1.57
CA GLU A 79 15.61 0.43 -0.22
C GLU A 79 16.99 -0.18 0.07
N GLY A 80 17.62 -0.82 -0.93
CA GLY A 80 18.97 -1.38 -0.79
C GLY A 80 20.08 -0.34 -0.57
N ILE A 81 19.79 0.94 -0.78
CA ILE A 81 20.75 2.05 -0.62
C ILE A 81 20.57 2.73 0.75
N GLU A 82 19.37 2.77 1.30
CA GLU A 82 19.07 3.49 2.56
C GLU A 82 19.37 2.67 3.83
N ASP A 83 19.42 1.34 3.78
CA ASP A 83 19.78 0.46 4.92
C ASP A 83 21.31 0.33 5.13
N ALA A 84 22.13 0.91 4.24
CA ALA A 84 23.58 0.72 4.20
C ALA A 84 24.41 1.86 4.84
N ILE A 85 23.83 2.75 5.67
CA ILE A 85 24.54 3.87 6.32
C ILE A 85 24.42 3.84 7.84
#